data_AF-A0A3D2R402-F1
#
_entry.id   AF-A0A3D2R402-F1
#
_cell.length_a   1.000
_cell.length_b   1.000
_cell.length_c   1.000
_cell.angle_alpha   90.00
_cell.angle_beta   90.00
_cell.angle_gamma   90.00
#
_symmetry.space_group_name_H-M   'P 1'
#
loop_
_entity.id
_entity.type
_entity.pdbx_description
1 polymer ?
#
loop_
_entity_poly.entity_id
_entity_poly.type
_entity_poly.pdbx_seq_one_letter_code
_entity_poly.pdbx_strand_id
1 'polypeptide(L)'
;TTEVEVDAYLKRVFKGVVTEIANSAQSTLSVDQVTNFKVKVRVLPESYQDLMEGKPEHYAPFRPGMTATVDIQTERRNDIIAIPISAVVIKTDTTARKPGAPAPKLDLNAERFECVFVMNENTASLRVIKTGIQDDSRIEITSGLALGDQVITGPYNTVTKLLDPGDRVALDTQEKESEEE
;
A
#
# COMPACT_ATOMS: atom_id res chain seq x y z
N THR A 1 4.16 -9.16 -12.76
CA THR A 1 5.63 -9.13 -12.97
C THR A 1 6.31 -9.34 -11.64
N THR A 2 7.55 -9.84 -11.62
CA THR A 2 8.26 -10.07 -10.35
C THR A 2 9.62 -9.40 -10.38
N GLU A 3 9.93 -8.69 -9.32
CA GLU A 3 11.22 -8.04 -9.08
C GLU A 3 11.91 -8.81 -7.94
N VAL A 4 13.20 -9.10 -8.12
CA VAL A 4 14.00 -9.93 -7.21
C VAL A 4 15.25 -9.15 -6.85
N GLU A 5 15.37 -8.76 -5.59
CA GLU A 5 16.55 -8.10 -5.03
C GLU A 5 17.35 -9.12 -4.23
N VAL A 6 18.61 -9.35 -4.61
CA VAL A 6 19.47 -10.32 -3.94
C VAL A 6 20.49 -9.56 -3.10
N ASP A 7 20.57 -9.85 -1.80
CA ASP A 7 21.42 -9.11 -0.85
C ASP A 7 22.89 -9.03 -1.27
N ALA A 8 23.37 -10.07 -1.97
CA ALA A 8 24.74 -10.14 -2.50
C ALA A 8 25.03 -9.12 -3.62
N TYR A 9 23.99 -8.56 -4.25
CA TYR A 9 24.07 -7.63 -5.37
C TYR A 9 23.34 -6.33 -5.00
N LEU A 10 24.05 -5.43 -4.31
CA LEU A 10 23.50 -4.16 -3.87
C LEU A 10 22.99 -3.31 -5.04
N LYS A 11 21.82 -2.67 -4.84
CA LYS A 11 21.17 -1.75 -5.79
C LYS A 11 20.87 -2.39 -7.15
N ARG A 12 20.68 -3.71 -7.19
CA ARG A 12 20.39 -4.43 -8.41
C ARG A 12 19.10 -5.23 -8.29
N VAL A 13 18.19 -4.94 -9.21
CA VAL A 13 16.91 -5.64 -9.34
C VAL A 13 16.98 -6.62 -10.50
N PHE A 14 16.70 -7.88 -10.23
CA PHE A 14 16.57 -8.93 -11.23
C PHE A 14 15.10 -9.13 -11.58
N LYS A 15 14.81 -9.50 -12.82
CA LYS A 15 13.45 -9.80 -13.25
C LYS A 15 13.16 -11.26 -12.99
N GLY A 16 11.98 -11.56 -12.48
CA GLY A 16 11.51 -12.91 -12.24
C GLY A 16 10.12 -13.17 -12.79
N VAL A 17 9.75 -14.44 -12.78
CA VAL A 17 8.38 -14.91 -13.03
C VAL A 17 8.01 -15.97 -12.01
N VAL A 18 6.81 -15.87 -11.45
CA VAL A 18 6.24 -16.93 -10.60
C VAL A 18 5.95 -18.15 -11.46
N THR A 19 6.54 -19.30 -11.13
CA THR A 19 6.34 -20.54 -11.88
C THR A 19 5.41 -21.51 -11.20
N GLU A 20 5.40 -21.53 -9.86
CA GLU A 20 4.59 -22.46 -9.08
C GLU A 20 4.14 -21.81 -7.77
N ILE A 21 2.93 -22.14 -7.35
CA ILE A 21 2.37 -21.82 -6.04
C ILE A 21 1.95 -23.16 -5.42
N ALA A 22 2.38 -23.43 -4.19
CA ALA A 22 2.01 -24.65 -3.49
C ALA A 22 0.49 -24.73 -3.29
N ASN A 23 -0.08 -25.92 -3.50
CA ASN A 23 -1.52 -26.15 -3.32
C ASN A 23 -1.92 -26.36 -1.84
N SER A 24 -0.94 -26.47 -0.94
CA SER A 24 -1.18 -26.61 0.49
C SER A 24 -0.43 -25.52 1.25
N ALA A 25 -1.09 -25.01 2.28
CA ALA A 25 -0.49 -24.09 3.21
C ALA A 25 0.58 -24.80 4.05
N GLN A 26 1.64 -24.07 4.37
CA GLN A 26 2.64 -24.49 5.32
C GLN A 26 2.21 -23.98 6.70
N SER A 27 1.86 -24.92 7.59
CA SER A 27 1.48 -24.60 8.96
C SER A 27 2.71 -24.15 9.75
N THR A 28 2.86 -22.85 9.94
CA THR A 28 3.79 -22.29 10.93
C THR A 28 3.04 -22.07 12.23
N LEU A 29 3.58 -22.57 13.35
CA LEU A 29 3.04 -22.30 14.70
C LEU A 29 3.31 -20.84 15.07
N SER A 30 2.56 -19.90 14.49
CA SER A 30 2.55 -18.49 14.85
C SER A 30 1.25 -18.14 15.55
N VAL A 31 1.33 -17.30 16.59
CA VAL A 31 0.18 -16.85 17.40
C VAL A 31 -0.92 -16.21 16.53
N ASP A 32 -0.54 -15.59 15.40
CA ASP A 32 -1.43 -14.87 14.49
C ASP A 32 -2.08 -15.72 13.39
N GLN A 33 -1.94 -17.06 13.43
CA GLN A 33 -2.59 -17.98 12.46
C GLN A 33 -2.42 -17.57 10.98
N VAL A 34 -1.25 -17.06 10.60
CA VAL A 34 -0.98 -16.65 9.22
C VAL A 34 -0.81 -17.89 8.35
N THR A 35 -1.63 -17.99 7.29
CA THR A 35 -1.58 -19.09 6.33
C THR A 35 -0.55 -18.78 5.26
N ASN A 36 0.57 -19.51 5.25
CA ASN A 36 1.67 -19.27 4.31
C ASN A 36 1.66 -20.28 3.17
N PHE A 37 1.88 -19.84 1.93
CA PHE A 37 2.04 -20.71 0.76
C PHE A 37 3.44 -20.57 0.17
N LYS A 38 4.08 -21.70 -0.17
CA LYS A 38 5.39 -21.67 -0.81
C LYS A 38 5.23 -21.29 -2.28
N VAL A 39 5.90 -20.23 -2.69
CA VAL A 39 5.95 -19.74 -4.08
C VAL A 39 7.34 -19.99 -4.64
N LYS A 40 7.43 -20.50 -5.87
CA LYS A 40 8.68 -20.59 -6.62
C LYS A 40 8.74 -19.50 -7.66
N VAL A 41 9.80 -18.71 -7.61
CA VAL A 41 10.08 -17.64 -8.57
C VAL A 41 11.32 -18.03 -9.35
N ARG A 42 11.21 -18.00 -10.68
CA ARG A 42 12.33 -18.18 -11.60
C ARG A 42 12.88 -16.82 -11.98
N VAL A 43 14.15 -16.58 -11.70
CA VAL A 43 14.86 -15.40 -12.19
C VAL A 43 15.09 -15.56 -13.69
N LEU A 44 14.79 -14.51 -14.45
CA LEU A 44 14.88 -14.48 -15.90
C LEU A 44 16.32 -14.27 -16.35
N PRO A 45 16.87 -15.12 -17.25
CA PRO A 45 18.24 -15.01 -17.76
C PRO A 45 18.61 -13.62 -18.25
N GLU A 46 17.68 -12.94 -18.92
CA GLU A 46 17.86 -11.60 -19.48
C GLU A 46 18.24 -10.55 -18.43
N SER A 47 17.96 -10.79 -17.14
CA SER A 47 18.27 -9.87 -16.06
C SER A 47 19.66 -10.04 -15.43
N TYR A 48 20.39 -11.10 -15.79
CA TYR A 48 21.72 -11.41 -15.23
C TYR A 48 22.76 -11.86 -16.26
N GLN A 49 22.51 -11.69 -17.56
CA GLN A 49 23.45 -12.07 -18.64
C GLN A 49 24.83 -11.43 -18.50
N ASP A 50 24.88 -10.16 -18.09
CA ASP A 50 26.11 -9.41 -17.81
C ASP A 50 26.94 -10.03 -16.67
N LEU A 51 26.31 -10.70 -15.70
CA LEU A 51 27.04 -11.42 -14.65
C LEU A 51 27.70 -12.70 -15.15
N MET A 52 27.27 -13.19 -16.31
CA MET A 52 27.78 -14.40 -16.95
C MET A 52 28.86 -14.10 -17.99
N GLU A 53 29.01 -12.84 -18.41
CA GLU A 53 29.97 -12.44 -19.43
C GLU A 53 31.42 -12.69 -18.96
N GLY A 54 32.21 -13.36 -19.80
CA GLY A 54 33.60 -13.73 -19.50
C GLY A 54 33.77 -14.81 -18.42
N LYS A 55 32.69 -15.49 -18.00
CA LYS A 55 32.73 -16.59 -17.03
C LYS A 55 32.65 -17.96 -17.71
N PRO A 56 33.14 -19.03 -17.05
CA PRO A 56 32.98 -20.40 -17.54
C PRO A 56 31.51 -20.81 -17.68
N GLU A 57 31.22 -21.77 -18.57
CA GLU A 57 29.85 -22.25 -18.85
C GLU A 57 29.12 -22.81 -17.61
N HIS A 58 29.86 -23.26 -16.59
CA HIS A 58 29.31 -23.77 -15.33
C HIS A 58 29.18 -22.70 -14.22
N TYR A 59 29.40 -21.43 -14.53
CA TYR A 59 29.26 -20.35 -13.55
C TYR A 59 27.77 -20.06 -13.27
N ALA A 60 27.39 -20.10 -12.00
CA ALA A 60 26.07 -19.70 -11.55
C ALA A 60 26.19 -18.39 -10.73
N PRO A 61 25.55 -17.28 -11.16
CA PRO A 61 25.61 -16.02 -10.43
C PRO A 61 24.91 -16.12 -9.06
N PHE A 62 23.80 -16.86 -8.98
CA PHE A 62 23.07 -17.10 -7.74
C PHE A 62 23.50 -18.42 -7.11
N ARG A 63 23.99 -18.37 -5.87
CA ARG A 63 24.42 -19.55 -5.11
C ARG A 63 23.35 -19.96 -4.10
N PRO A 64 23.24 -21.27 -3.79
CA PRO A 64 22.39 -21.72 -2.70
C PRO A 64 22.76 -21.02 -1.39
N GLY A 65 21.75 -20.59 -0.63
CA GLY A 65 21.92 -19.87 0.64
C GLY A 65 22.00 -18.35 0.52
N MET A 66 21.95 -17.78 -0.69
CA MET A 66 21.71 -16.34 -0.85
C MET A 66 20.28 -15.98 -0.43
N THR A 67 20.15 -14.88 0.30
CA THR A 67 18.85 -14.28 0.62
C THR A 67 18.44 -13.30 -0.47
N ALA A 68 17.14 -13.22 -0.72
CA ALA A 68 16.56 -12.27 -1.66
C ALA A 68 15.20 -11.80 -1.16
N THR A 69 14.89 -10.54 -1.42
CA THR A 69 13.54 -9.98 -1.31
C THR A 69 12.87 -10.04 -2.67
N VAL A 70 11.59 -10.40 -2.70
CA VAL A 70 10.86 -10.62 -3.94
C VAL A 70 9.53 -9.87 -3.92
N ASP A 71 9.37 -8.95 -4.85
CA ASP A 71 8.15 -8.17 -5.03
C ASP A 71 7.34 -8.72 -6.20
N ILE A 72 6.15 -9.25 -5.89
CA ILE A 72 5.26 -9.87 -6.87
C ILE A 72 4.11 -8.91 -7.19
N GLN A 73 4.18 -8.29 -8.36
CA GLN A 73 3.12 -7.43 -8.88
C GLN A 73 2.05 -8.29 -9.58
N THR A 74 0.86 -8.38 -8.99
CA THR A 74 -0.27 -9.19 -9.47
C THR A 74 -1.15 -8.46 -10.49
N GLU A 75 -1.42 -7.17 -10.24
CA GLU A 75 -2.25 -6.32 -11.10
C GLU A 75 -1.58 -4.94 -11.24
N ARG A 76 -1.75 -4.31 -12.41
CA ARG A 76 -1.33 -2.93 -12.65
C ARG A 76 -2.47 -2.19 -13.33
N ARG A 77 -2.80 -1.00 -12.81
CA ARG A 77 -3.72 -0.06 -13.45
C ARG A 77 -3.01 1.27 -13.65
N ASN A 78 -3.21 1.84 -14.83
CA ASN A 78 -2.73 3.17 -15.18
C ASN A 78 -3.91 4.13 -15.18
N ASP A 79 -3.62 5.43 -15.11
CA ASP A 79 -4.63 6.50 -15.23
C ASP A 79 -5.75 6.40 -14.18
N ILE A 80 -5.35 6.15 -12.92
CA ILE A 80 -6.27 6.01 -11.78
C ILE A 80 -6.19 7.22 -10.83
N ILE A 81 -7.28 7.47 -10.08
CA ILE A 81 -7.24 8.35 -8.91
C ILE A 81 -6.63 7.53 -7.77
N ALA A 82 -5.45 7.91 -7.33
CA ALA A 82 -4.76 7.28 -6.21
C ALA A 82 -4.56 8.27 -5.08
N ILE A 83 -4.82 7.83 -3.85
CA ILE A 83 -4.58 8.63 -2.64
C ILE A 83 -3.69 7.85 -1.67
N PRO A 84 -2.99 8.52 -0.74
CA PRO A 84 -2.26 7.84 0.31
C PRO A 84 -3.18 6.95 1.16
N ILE A 85 -2.73 5.75 1.52
CA ILE A 85 -3.50 4.82 2.37
C ILE A 85 -3.86 5.47 3.72
N SER A 86 -2.98 6.34 4.23
CA SER A 86 -3.19 7.08 5.47
C SER A 86 -4.39 8.05 5.45
N ALA A 87 -4.93 8.37 4.28
CA ALA A 87 -6.11 9.24 4.13
C ALA A 87 -7.44 8.48 4.22
N VAL A 88 -7.43 7.15 4.06
CA VAL A 88 -8.64 6.33 4.12
C VAL A 88 -8.98 6.04 5.58
N VAL A 89 -10.22 6.31 5.94
CA VAL A 89 -10.77 6.03 7.28
C VAL A 89 -11.93 5.07 7.16
N ILE A 90 -12.02 4.15 8.11
CA ILE A 90 -13.16 3.24 8.21
C ILE A 90 -14.08 3.78 9.31
N LYS A 91 -15.30 4.15 8.95
CA LYS A 91 -16.32 4.65 9.87
C LYS A 91 -17.54 3.72 9.83
N THR A 92 -18.12 3.44 10.99
CA THR A 92 -19.40 2.70 11.13
C THR A 92 -20.60 3.65 11.15
N ASP A 93 -20.35 4.95 11.22
CA ASP A 93 -21.34 6.01 11.20
C ASP A 93 -20.77 7.18 10.39
N THR A 94 -21.49 7.62 9.37
CA THR A 94 -21.09 8.71 8.46
C THR A 94 -21.64 10.07 8.91
N THR A 95 -22.37 10.13 10.03
CA THR A 95 -22.94 11.37 10.57
C THR A 95 -21.95 12.14 11.45
N ALA A 96 -22.08 13.48 11.46
CA ALA A 96 -21.23 14.35 12.26
C ALA A 96 -21.46 14.12 13.76
N ARG A 97 -20.38 13.87 14.51
CA ARG A 97 -20.44 13.66 15.95
C ARG A 97 -20.55 15.01 16.67
N LYS A 98 -21.37 15.07 17.73
CA LYS A 98 -21.37 16.23 18.64
C LYS A 98 -20.10 16.21 19.49
N PRO A 99 -19.39 17.34 19.66
CA PRO A 99 -18.23 17.43 20.55
C PRO A 99 -18.60 16.96 21.97
N GLY A 100 -17.87 15.98 22.50
CA GLY A 100 -18.09 15.43 23.86
C GLY A 100 -18.99 14.20 23.96
N ALA A 101 -19.52 13.66 22.86
CA ALA A 101 -20.19 12.36 22.90
C ALA A 101 -19.19 11.25 23.28
N PRO A 102 -19.59 10.15 23.97
CA PRO A 102 -18.72 9.00 24.22
C PRO A 102 -18.31 8.33 22.90
N ALA A 103 -17.12 7.69 22.87
CA ALA A 103 -16.68 6.96 21.69
C ALA A 103 -17.75 5.93 21.31
N PRO A 104 -18.14 5.81 20.01
CA PRO A 104 -19.11 4.82 19.61
C PRO A 104 -18.64 3.45 20.09
N LYS A 105 -19.53 2.71 20.76
CA LYS A 105 -19.26 1.30 21.05
C LYS A 105 -19.06 0.63 19.70
N LEU A 106 -17.91 -0.04 19.54
CA LEU A 106 -17.56 -0.75 18.33
C LEU A 106 -18.54 -1.93 18.19
N ASP A 107 -19.66 -1.72 17.52
CA ASP A 107 -20.56 -2.80 17.15
C ASP A 107 -19.93 -3.53 15.97
N LEU A 108 -19.50 -4.77 16.22
CA LEU A 108 -18.82 -5.61 15.23
C LEU A 108 -19.76 -6.01 14.08
N ASN A 109 -21.07 -5.83 14.24
CA ASN A 109 -22.08 -6.08 13.20
C ASN A 109 -22.50 -4.82 12.43
N ALA A 110 -21.95 -3.64 12.75
CA ALA A 110 -22.28 -2.41 12.03
C ALA A 110 -21.63 -2.38 10.64
N GLU A 111 -22.36 -1.87 9.66
CA GLU A 111 -21.87 -1.67 8.31
C GLU A 111 -20.68 -0.70 8.32
N ARG A 112 -19.55 -1.12 7.74
CA ARG A 112 -18.30 -0.35 7.70
C ARG A 112 -18.20 0.36 6.37
N PHE A 113 -18.06 1.68 6.41
CA PHE A 113 -17.89 2.51 5.24
C PHE A 113 -16.44 2.94 5.12
N GLU A 114 -15.85 2.73 3.95
CA GLU A 114 -14.60 3.35 3.55
C GLU A 114 -14.87 4.80 3.18
N CYS A 115 -14.20 5.72 3.87
CA CYS A 115 -14.41 7.15 3.71
C CYS A 115 -13.08 7.89 3.61
N VAL A 116 -13.13 9.10 3.08
CA VAL A 116 -12.03 10.06 3.06
C VAL A 116 -12.54 11.42 3.49
N PHE A 117 -11.66 12.23 4.05
CA PHE A 117 -11.99 13.62 4.33
C PHE A 117 -11.54 14.50 3.17
N VAL A 118 -12.45 15.32 2.64
CA VAL A 118 -12.22 16.29 1.57
C VAL A 118 -12.34 17.70 2.13
N MET A 119 -11.45 18.59 1.75
CA MET A 119 -11.50 20.00 2.15
C MET A 119 -12.51 20.76 1.28
N ASN A 120 -13.51 21.36 1.91
CA ASN A 120 -14.46 22.29 1.29
C ASN A 120 -14.43 23.60 2.07
N GLU A 121 -14.03 24.71 1.43
CA GLU A 121 -14.03 26.06 2.03
C GLU A 121 -13.43 26.08 3.46
N ASN A 122 -12.25 25.47 3.62
CA ASN A 122 -11.51 25.34 4.89
C ASN A 122 -12.16 24.45 5.96
N THR A 123 -13.11 23.60 5.59
CA THR A 123 -13.74 22.62 6.48
C THR A 123 -13.57 21.19 5.96
N ALA A 124 -13.43 20.23 6.88
CA ALA A 124 -13.33 18.82 6.55
C ALA A 124 -14.72 18.24 6.30
N SER A 125 -14.94 17.64 5.13
CA SER A 125 -16.18 16.95 4.78
C SER A 125 -15.91 15.47 4.57
N LEU A 126 -16.67 14.60 5.23
CA LEU A 126 -16.52 13.15 5.05
C LEU A 126 -17.22 12.70 3.77
N ARG A 127 -16.53 11.90 2.97
CA ARG A 127 -17.05 11.35 1.71
C ARG A 127 -16.85 9.85 1.66
N VAL A 128 -17.92 9.11 1.39
CA VAL A 128 -17.86 7.66 1.18
C VAL A 128 -17.22 7.37 -0.17
N ILE A 129 -16.30 6.42 -0.19
CA ILE A 129 -15.55 6.02 -1.38
C ILE A 129 -15.71 4.52 -1.63
N LYS A 130 -15.31 4.09 -2.83
CA LYS A 130 -14.98 2.70 -3.10
C LYS A 130 -13.54 2.61 -3.54
N THR A 131 -12.82 1.68 -2.94
CA THR A 131 -11.42 1.43 -3.26
C THR A 131 -11.26 0.38 -4.36
N GLY A 132 -10.07 0.31 -4.93
CA GLY A 132 -9.65 -0.69 -5.91
C GLY A 132 -8.35 -1.38 -5.50
N ILE A 133 -7.42 -1.53 -6.45
CA ILE A 133 -6.10 -2.07 -6.12
C ILE A 133 -5.31 -1.12 -5.20
N GLN A 134 -4.43 -1.67 -4.37
CA GLN A 134 -3.55 -0.90 -3.50
C GLN A 134 -2.13 -1.44 -3.57
N ASP A 135 -1.16 -0.56 -3.31
CA ASP A 135 0.24 -0.90 -3.04
C ASP A 135 0.56 -0.62 -1.56
N ASP A 136 1.84 -0.52 -1.20
CA ASP A 136 2.26 -0.29 0.19
C ASP A 136 2.01 1.15 0.68
N SER A 137 1.73 2.08 -0.24
CA SER A 137 1.68 3.52 0.02
C SER A 137 0.36 4.18 -0.41
N ARG A 138 -0.25 3.67 -1.48
CA ARG A 138 -1.37 4.28 -2.20
C ARG A 138 -2.47 3.27 -2.48
N ILE A 139 -3.69 3.80 -2.57
CA ILE A 139 -4.89 3.04 -2.87
C ILE A 139 -5.68 3.71 -4.00
N GLU A 140 -6.13 2.89 -4.96
CA GLU A 140 -7.01 3.30 -6.05
C GLU A 140 -8.40 3.66 -5.52
N ILE A 141 -8.97 4.74 -6.04
CA ILE A 141 -10.35 5.16 -5.78
C ILE A 141 -11.16 4.98 -7.05
N THR A 142 -12.11 4.05 -7.01
CA THR A 142 -12.97 3.70 -8.15
C THR A 142 -14.24 4.55 -8.19
N SER A 143 -14.68 5.07 -7.03
CA SER A 143 -15.81 6.00 -6.95
C SER A 143 -15.76 6.84 -5.68
N GLY A 144 -16.46 7.98 -5.71
CA GLY A 144 -16.58 8.88 -4.56
C GLY A 144 -15.53 9.99 -4.52
N LEU A 145 -14.62 10.07 -5.49
CA LEU A 145 -13.73 11.22 -5.68
C LEU A 145 -13.63 11.60 -7.15
N ALA A 146 -13.39 12.87 -7.41
CA ALA A 146 -13.11 13.42 -8.73
C ALA A 146 -11.69 14.03 -8.78
N LEU A 147 -11.16 14.16 -9.99
CA LEU A 147 -9.89 14.86 -10.21
C LEU A 147 -10.02 16.32 -9.76
N GLY A 148 -9.09 16.75 -8.90
CA GLY A 148 -9.09 18.09 -8.30
C GLY A 148 -9.70 18.18 -6.90
N ASP A 149 -10.33 17.12 -6.39
CA ASP A 149 -10.73 17.05 -4.98
C ASP A 149 -9.50 17.14 -4.06
N GLN A 150 -9.57 18.00 -3.04
CA GLN A 150 -8.50 18.14 -2.04
C GLN A 150 -8.73 17.17 -0.88
N VAL A 151 -8.02 16.04 -0.90
CA VAL A 151 -8.08 15.04 0.17
C VAL A 151 -7.19 15.45 1.33
N ILE A 152 -7.72 15.34 2.56
CA ILE A 152 -7.00 15.68 3.79
C ILE A 152 -6.14 14.48 4.19
N THR A 153 -4.84 14.70 4.25
CA THR A 153 -3.83 13.71 4.66
C THR A 153 -3.21 14.11 6.00
N GLY A 154 -2.73 13.13 6.77
CA GLY A 154 -2.03 13.39 8.02
C GLY A 154 -1.75 12.12 8.82
N PRO A 155 -1.26 12.26 10.07
CA PRO A 155 -1.04 11.10 10.95
C PRO A 155 -2.33 10.30 11.14
N TYR A 156 -2.21 8.97 11.13
CA TYR A 156 -3.37 8.05 11.18
C TYR A 156 -4.34 8.36 12.33
N ASN A 157 -3.82 8.66 13.54
CA ASN A 157 -4.65 9.00 14.69
C ASN A 157 -5.44 10.30 14.47
N THR A 158 -4.85 11.29 13.80
CA THR A 158 -5.52 12.57 13.53
C THR A 158 -6.67 12.37 12.57
N VAL A 159 -6.42 11.77 11.41
CA VAL A 159 -7.44 11.59 10.37
C VAL A 159 -8.53 10.62 10.82
N THR A 160 -8.18 9.53 11.50
CA THR A 160 -9.14 8.47 11.86
C THR A 160 -9.95 8.79 13.13
N LYS A 161 -9.31 9.39 14.15
CA LYS A 161 -9.91 9.51 15.50
C LYS A 161 -10.23 10.94 15.93
N LEU A 162 -9.47 11.94 15.47
CA LEU A 162 -9.60 13.31 15.95
C LEU A 162 -10.39 14.19 14.98
N LEU A 163 -10.25 13.95 13.68
CA LEU A 163 -10.94 14.71 12.65
C LEU A 163 -12.40 14.26 12.55
N ASP A 164 -13.31 15.22 12.71
CA ASP A 164 -14.74 15.05 12.54
C ASP A 164 -15.25 15.95 11.38
N PRO A 165 -16.39 15.58 10.75
CA PRO A 165 -16.98 16.42 9.71
C PRO A 165 -17.34 17.81 10.24
N GLY A 166 -16.92 18.85 9.54
CA GLY A 166 -17.12 20.26 9.91
C GLY A 166 -15.92 20.90 10.62
N ASP A 167 -14.90 20.12 10.97
CA ASP A 167 -13.68 20.67 11.58
C ASP A 167 -12.95 21.62 10.63
N ARG A 168 -12.40 22.69 11.19
CA ARG A 168 -11.60 23.65 10.44
C ARG A 168 -10.24 23.06 10.12
N VAL A 169 -9.88 23.12 8.85
CA VAL A 169 -8.61 22.64 8.33
C VAL A 169 -7.94 23.72 7.50
N ALA A 170 -6.62 23.74 7.55
CA ALA A 170 -5.78 24.66 6.79
C ALA A 170 -4.75 23.85 6.00
N LEU A 171 -4.34 24.39 4.86
CA LEU A 171 -3.22 23.82 4.10
C LEU A 171 -1.94 24.01 4.91
N ASP A 172 -1.20 22.93 5.09
CA ASP A 172 0.14 23.01 5.66
C ASP A 172 1.06 23.64 4.60
N THR A 173 1.72 24.75 4.94
CA THR A 173 2.50 25.56 3.98
C THR A 173 3.96 25.11 3.88
N GLN A 174 4.28 23.88 4.30
CA GLN A 174 5.66 23.38 4.33
C GLN A 174 6.20 22.87 2.97
N GLU A 175 5.41 22.85 1.89
CA GLU A 175 5.85 22.37 0.56
C GLU A 175 6.64 23.40 -0.30
N LYS A 176 7.24 24.44 0.29
CA LYS A 176 8.07 25.42 -0.47
C LYS A 176 9.56 25.45 -0.14
N GLU A 177 10.07 24.61 0.77
CA GLU A 177 11.47 24.70 1.23
C GLU A 177 12.35 23.46 0.98
N SER A 178 11.91 22.48 0.17
CA SER A 178 12.69 21.25 -0.08
C SER A 178 13.22 21.08 -1.52
N GLU A 179 13.14 22.11 -2.37
CA GLU A 179 13.85 22.19 -3.65
C GLU A 179 14.93 23.28 -3.60
N GLU A 180 15.95 23.12 -2.77
CA GLU A 180 17.27 23.76 -2.94
C GLU A 180 18.24 23.19 -1.87
N GLU A 181 18.88 22.06 -2.18
CA GLU A 181 20.26 21.72 -1.74
C GLU A 181 20.89 20.65 -2.65
#